data_AF-A0AA42W1Y8-F1
#
_entry.id   AF-A0AA42W1Y8-F1
#
_cell.length_a   1.000
_cell.length_b   1.000
_cell.length_c   1.000
_cell.angle_alpha   90.00
_cell.angle_beta   90.00
_cell.angle_gamma   90.00
#
_symmetry.space_group_name_H-M   'P 1'
#
loop_
_entity.id
_entity.type
_entity.pdbx_description
1 polymer ?
#
loop_
_entity_poly.entity_id
_entity_poly.type
_entity_poly.pdbx_seq_one_letter_code
_entity_poly.pdbx_strand_id
1 'polypeptide(L)'
;MTNNSTYQMISGKILRDGQNGNGLVSSNGEQYEFSIEKHWKSDTPPKLGASVNIEIDSSGQLLSVQALDIQSEMSQRFKQMSGKVQTEGLPAVKELAQHIQKDFVALVGIPRIVIFVGLLLSWYVLNTLVIQVSARYSVDFNLFELLGVVSNGGLDSLGRGKAPSSGFYGFLAWVSALLLFMPLVWKHRLAAWGAAAPLIFMVLTMLSLWFKIRSGSSQANSMAAGLGGDMAAQMADQMMKAVMQAISLGLGFYVAMAFAIAGAFIAFKESR
;
A
#
# COMPACT_ATOMS: atom_id res chain seq x y z
N MET A 1 39.34 -31.44 19.67
CA MET A 1 37.97 -31.49 20.24
C MET A 1 37.37 -30.11 20.05
N THR A 2 36.61 -29.89 18.98
CA THR A 2 35.93 -28.62 18.70
C THR A 2 34.57 -28.63 19.38
N ASN A 3 34.43 -27.91 20.50
CA ASN A 3 33.16 -27.72 21.18
C ASN A 3 32.24 -26.87 20.28
N ASN A 4 31.21 -27.50 19.71
CA ASN A 4 30.08 -26.79 19.11
C ASN A 4 29.19 -26.26 20.23
N SER A 5 29.59 -25.16 20.86
CA SER A 5 28.67 -24.38 21.70
C SER A 5 27.54 -23.87 20.79
N THR A 6 26.33 -24.37 21.03
CA THR A 6 25.16 -24.00 20.25
C THR A 6 24.65 -22.67 20.80
N TYR A 7 24.89 -21.58 20.07
CA TYR A 7 24.40 -20.26 20.41
C TYR A 7 23.09 -19.99 19.66
N GLN A 8 22.14 -19.35 20.33
CA GLN A 8 20.88 -18.96 19.73
C GLN A 8 20.83 -17.44 19.59
N MET A 9 20.68 -16.96 18.36
CA MET A 9 20.37 -15.56 18.08
C MET A 9 18.87 -15.35 18.06
N ILE A 10 18.36 -14.44 18.89
CA ILE A 10 16.95 -14.06 18.95
C ILE A 10 16.80 -12.53 18.94
N SER A 11 15.67 -12.03 18.44
CA SER A 11 15.38 -10.60 18.42
C SER A 11 14.75 -10.13 19.72
N GLY A 12 15.13 -8.95 20.19
CA GLY A 12 14.63 -8.35 21.42
C GLY A 12 14.46 -6.84 21.32
N LYS A 13 14.02 -6.23 22.42
CA LYS A 13 13.82 -4.79 22.56
C LYS A 13 14.45 -4.27 23.84
N ILE A 14 15.13 -3.13 23.77
CA ILE A 14 15.70 -2.48 24.95
C ILE A 14 14.57 -1.87 25.78
N LEU A 15 14.39 -2.35 27.02
CA LEU A 15 13.48 -1.79 28.02
C LEU A 15 14.17 -0.81 28.97
N ARG A 16 15.49 -0.91 29.10
CA ARG A 16 16.34 0.03 29.83
C ARG A 16 17.68 0.13 29.14
N ASP A 17 18.11 1.33 28.79
CA ASP A 17 19.29 1.61 27.96
C ASP A 17 20.64 1.34 28.66
N GLY A 18 20.65 1.27 29.98
CA GLY A 18 21.86 0.92 30.74
C GLY A 18 22.89 2.06 30.82
N GLN A 19 22.48 3.31 30.59
CA GLN A 19 23.39 4.45 30.79
C GLN A 19 23.64 4.76 32.27
N ASN A 20 22.68 4.41 33.13
CA ASN A 20 22.74 4.61 34.59
C ASN A 20 22.70 3.26 35.33
N GLY A 21 23.54 2.31 34.92
CA GLY A 21 23.60 0.95 35.48
C GLY A 21 23.32 -0.12 34.42
N ASN A 22 23.00 -1.34 34.83
CA ASN A 22 22.73 -2.41 33.87
C ASN A 22 21.51 -2.09 33.00
N GLY A 23 21.60 -2.35 31.70
CA GLY A 23 20.48 -2.32 30.77
C GLY A 23 19.57 -3.54 30.90
N LEU A 24 18.38 -3.45 30.33
CA LEU A 24 17.42 -4.55 30.23
C LEU A 24 16.96 -4.69 28.79
N VAL A 25 17.01 -5.91 28.29
CA VAL A 25 16.44 -6.31 27.00
C VAL A 25 15.33 -7.32 27.26
N SER A 26 14.22 -7.20 26.54
CA SER A 26 13.19 -8.24 26.54
C SER A 26 13.09 -8.92 25.18
N SER A 27 12.99 -10.24 25.19
CA SER A 27 12.68 -11.07 24.03
C SER A 27 11.64 -12.11 24.42
N ASN A 28 10.58 -12.25 23.63
CA ASN A 28 9.50 -13.24 23.82
C ASN A 28 8.89 -13.28 25.24
N GLY A 29 8.86 -12.14 25.94
CA GLY A 29 8.30 -12.04 27.30
C GLY A 29 9.29 -12.34 28.43
N GLU A 30 10.49 -12.82 28.12
CA GLU A 30 11.60 -12.94 29.07
C GLU A 30 12.45 -11.66 29.07
N GLN A 31 13.10 -11.37 30.19
CA GLN A 31 13.98 -10.20 30.36
C GLN A 31 15.40 -10.67 30.65
N TYR A 32 16.34 -10.10 29.90
CA TYR A 32 17.76 -10.35 30.01
C TYR A 32 18.45 -9.05 30.41
N GLU A 33 19.21 -9.11 31.50
CA GLU A 33 20.03 -7.99 31.94
C GLU A 33 21.31 -7.94 31.12
N PHE A 34 21.67 -6.75 30.65
CA PHE A 34 22.89 -6.52 29.89
C PHE A 34 23.67 -5.36 30.50
N SER A 35 24.97 -5.31 30.25
CA SER A 35 25.82 -4.15 30.59
C SER A 35 26.53 -3.72 29.32
N ILE A 36 26.74 -2.40 29.19
CA ILE A 36 27.33 -1.82 27.98
C ILE A 36 28.76 -2.34 27.78
N GLU A 37 29.52 -2.47 28.85
CA GLU A 37 30.93 -2.87 28.82
C GLU A 37 31.12 -4.33 28.40
N LYS A 38 30.18 -5.20 28.78
CA LYS A 38 30.31 -6.65 28.59
C LYS A 38 29.58 -7.15 27.35
N HIS A 39 28.35 -6.69 27.15
CA HIS A 39 27.41 -7.32 26.22
C HIS A 39 27.14 -6.48 24.98
N TRP A 40 27.25 -5.15 25.04
CA TRP A 40 26.93 -4.28 23.91
C TRP A 40 28.03 -4.32 22.84
N LYS A 41 27.63 -4.59 21.59
CA LYS A 41 28.56 -4.76 20.45
C LYS A 41 28.30 -3.79 19.29
N SER A 42 27.55 -2.72 19.51
CA SER A 42 27.26 -1.72 18.47
C SER A 42 27.98 -0.39 18.71
N ASP A 43 28.37 0.27 17.63
CA ASP A 43 29.06 1.56 17.66
C ASP A 43 28.16 2.74 18.07
N THR A 44 26.85 2.50 18.15
CA THR A 44 25.88 3.48 18.64
C THR A 44 25.50 3.17 20.09
N PRO A 45 25.23 4.20 20.92
CA PRO A 45 24.74 3.95 22.27
C PRO A 45 23.40 3.21 22.26
N PRO A 46 23.16 2.27 23.19
CA PRO A 46 21.85 1.66 23.36
C PRO A 46 20.81 2.74 23.64
N LYS A 47 19.65 2.62 22.99
CA LYS A 47 18.52 3.54 23.14
C LYS A 47 17.30 2.77 23.65
N LEU A 48 16.57 3.41 24.56
CA LEU A 48 15.29 2.90 25.04
C LEU A 48 14.35 2.61 23.87
N GLY A 49 13.78 1.41 23.84
CA GLY A 49 12.84 0.96 22.81
C GLY A 49 13.47 0.49 21.49
N ALA A 50 14.80 0.55 21.35
CA ALA A 50 15.48 0.07 20.14
C ALA A 50 15.39 -1.46 20.01
N SER A 51 15.18 -1.92 18.78
CA SER A 51 15.25 -3.35 18.43
C SER A 51 16.70 -3.80 18.43
N VAL A 52 16.94 -5.00 18.94
CA VAL A 52 18.29 -5.59 19.05
C VAL A 52 18.25 -7.07 18.67
N ASN A 53 19.37 -7.60 18.22
CA ASN A 53 19.64 -9.03 18.27
C ASN A 53 20.39 -9.35 19.55
N ILE A 54 19.99 -10.43 20.20
CA ILE A 54 20.68 -10.98 21.36
C ILE A 54 21.14 -12.38 21.07
N GLU A 55 22.36 -12.68 21.51
CA GLU A 55 22.95 -14.00 21.45
C GLU A 55 22.92 -14.61 22.85
N ILE A 56 22.38 -15.82 22.95
CA ILE A 56 22.22 -16.54 24.21
C ILE A 56 22.95 -17.88 24.11
N ASP A 57 23.61 -18.28 25.18
CA ASP A 57 24.23 -19.59 25.29
C ASP A 57 23.21 -20.71 25.56
N SER A 58 23.66 -21.96 25.52
CA SER A 58 22.82 -23.13 25.81
C SER A 58 22.33 -23.21 27.26
N SER A 59 22.77 -22.30 28.15
CA SER A 59 22.32 -22.18 29.54
C SER A 59 21.33 -21.03 29.75
N GLY A 60 20.95 -20.31 28.69
CA GLY A 60 20.03 -19.19 28.76
C GLY A 60 20.69 -17.86 29.17
N GLN A 61 22.03 -17.79 29.23
CA GLN A 61 22.75 -16.58 29.58
C GLN A 61 23.02 -15.71 28.36
N LEU A 62 22.84 -14.40 28.55
CA LEU A 62 23.09 -13.39 27.52
C LEU A 62 24.59 -13.25 27.25
N LEU A 63 25.00 -13.41 26.00
CA LEU A 63 26.38 -13.28 25.55
C LEU A 63 26.63 -11.94 24.87
N SER A 64 25.74 -11.53 23.98
CA SER A 64 25.90 -10.29 23.21
C SER A 64 24.56 -9.63 22.91
N VAL A 65 24.60 -8.30 22.79
CA VAL A 65 23.48 -7.44 22.37
C VAL A 65 23.99 -6.54 21.26
N GLN A 66 23.31 -6.57 20.12
CA GLN A 66 23.63 -5.75 18.96
C GLN A 66 22.40 -4.99 18.50
N ALA A 67 22.52 -3.69 18.25
CA ALA A 67 21.48 -2.87 17.65
C ALA A 67 21.03 -3.47 16.31
N LEU A 68 19.73 -3.77 16.22
CA LEU A 68 19.09 -4.24 15.01
C LEU A 68 18.51 -3.02 14.30
N ASP A 69 19.33 -2.38 13.48
CA ASP A 69 18.95 -1.15 12.79
C ASP A 69 18.18 -1.46 11.49
N ILE A 70 17.01 -2.08 11.62
CA ILE A 70 16.15 -2.44 10.48
C ILE A 70 15.77 -1.18 9.69
N GLN A 71 15.63 -0.04 10.37
CA GLN A 71 15.19 1.19 9.74
C GLN A 71 16.32 1.90 8.98
N SER A 72 17.55 1.92 9.50
CA SER A 72 18.67 2.51 8.74
C SER A 72 19.21 1.54 7.69
N GLU A 73 19.27 0.23 7.93
CA GLU A 73 19.72 -0.71 6.92
C GLU A 73 18.79 -0.74 5.71
N MET A 74 17.47 -0.79 5.94
CA MET A 74 16.50 -0.81 4.84
C MET A 74 16.47 0.55 4.12
N SER A 75 16.53 1.67 4.86
CA SER A 75 16.52 3.00 4.25
C SER A 75 17.81 3.35 3.52
N GLN A 76 18.97 2.92 4.04
CA GLN A 76 20.27 3.11 3.39
C GLN A 76 20.38 2.21 2.17
N ARG A 77 19.96 0.94 2.25
CA ARG A 77 19.91 0.04 1.09
C ARG A 77 18.93 0.53 0.04
N PHE A 78 17.77 1.04 0.43
CA PHE A 78 16.81 1.64 -0.50
C PHE A 78 17.37 2.90 -1.17
N LYS A 79 18.10 3.76 -0.44
CA LYS A 79 18.77 4.95 -1.01
C LYS A 79 19.94 4.61 -1.93
N GLN A 80 20.77 3.65 -1.55
CA GLN A 80 21.93 3.22 -2.33
C GLN A 80 21.49 2.52 -3.62
N MET A 81 20.37 1.80 -3.55
CA MET A 81 19.81 1.06 -4.67
C MET A 81 18.88 1.93 -5.53
N SER A 82 18.19 2.93 -4.96
CA SER A 82 17.50 3.97 -5.73
C SER A 82 18.47 4.79 -6.56
N GLY A 83 19.68 5.06 -6.03
CA GLY A 83 20.78 5.65 -6.79
C GLY A 83 21.17 4.80 -8.00
N LYS A 84 21.31 3.48 -7.83
CA LYS A 84 21.63 2.54 -8.91
C LYS A 84 20.51 2.38 -9.95
N VAL A 85 19.25 2.41 -9.54
CA VAL A 85 18.09 2.41 -10.46
C VAL A 85 18.07 3.67 -11.32
N GLN A 86 18.50 4.81 -10.77
CA GLN A 86 18.55 6.09 -11.47
C GLN A 86 19.74 6.19 -12.45
N THR A 87 20.85 5.50 -12.17
CA THR A 87 22.06 5.51 -13.03
C THR A 87 22.13 4.35 -14.03
N GLU A 88 21.66 3.16 -13.68
CA GLU A 88 21.84 1.94 -14.49
C GLU A 88 20.53 1.44 -15.14
N GLY A 89 19.35 1.92 -14.69
CA GLY A 89 18.06 1.59 -15.28
C GLY A 89 17.61 0.14 -15.06
N LEU A 90 17.03 -0.49 -16.11
CA LEU A 90 16.45 -1.85 -16.09
C LEU A 90 17.30 -2.96 -15.43
N PRO A 91 18.64 -3.04 -15.57
CA PRO A 91 19.45 -4.08 -14.94
C PRO A 91 19.44 -4.04 -13.40
N ALA A 92 19.48 -2.85 -12.78
CA ALA A 92 19.39 -2.70 -11.33
C ALA A 92 18.01 -3.12 -10.79
N VAL A 93 16.95 -2.90 -11.59
CA VAL A 93 15.59 -3.39 -11.30
C VAL A 93 15.51 -4.92 -11.38
N LYS A 94 16.25 -5.54 -12.31
CA LYS A 94 16.32 -7.01 -12.44
C LYS A 94 17.01 -7.66 -11.25
N GLU A 95 18.11 -7.10 -10.74
CA GLU A 95 18.80 -7.67 -9.57
C GLU A 95 17.94 -7.58 -8.30
N LEU A 96 17.25 -6.45 -8.12
CA LEU A 96 16.32 -6.22 -7.01
C LEU A 96 15.13 -7.19 -7.08
N ALA A 97 14.59 -7.39 -8.28
CA ALA A 97 13.53 -8.36 -8.53
C ALA A 97 14.00 -9.80 -8.25
N GLN A 98 15.21 -10.18 -8.68
CA GLN A 98 15.73 -11.54 -8.50
C GLN A 98 15.98 -11.92 -7.04
N HIS A 99 16.39 -10.97 -6.20
CA HIS A 99 16.63 -11.22 -4.77
C HIS A 99 15.32 -11.31 -3.97
N ILE A 100 14.33 -10.46 -4.28
CA ILE A 100 13.00 -10.53 -3.65
C ILE A 100 12.21 -11.74 -4.18
N GLN A 101 12.47 -12.18 -5.41
CA GLN A 101 11.75 -13.27 -6.04
C GLN A 101 11.91 -14.61 -5.34
N LYS A 102 13.11 -15.01 -4.89
CA LYS A 102 13.35 -16.42 -4.55
C LYS A 102 12.55 -16.91 -3.33
N ASP A 103 12.48 -16.11 -2.27
CA ASP A 103 11.74 -16.49 -1.06
C ASP A 103 10.25 -16.11 -1.14
N PHE A 104 9.94 -14.99 -1.79
CA PHE A 104 8.55 -14.49 -1.88
C PHE A 104 7.73 -15.24 -2.92
N VAL A 105 8.30 -15.61 -4.08
CA VAL A 105 7.62 -16.40 -5.11
C VAL A 105 7.36 -17.83 -4.63
N ALA A 106 8.28 -18.40 -3.85
CA ALA A 106 8.11 -19.72 -3.24
C ALA A 106 6.94 -19.76 -2.25
N LEU A 107 6.68 -18.64 -1.56
CA LEU A 107 5.61 -18.53 -0.56
C LEU A 107 4.25 -18.13 -1.16
N VAL A 108 4.24 -17.24 -2.17
CA VAL A 108 3.05 -16.52 -2.65
C VAL A 108 2.58 -17.00 -4.03
N GLY A 109 3.49 -17.56 -4.83
CA GLY A 109 3.26 -17.93 -6.23
C GLY A 109 3.34 -16.74 -7.20
N ILE A 110 3.99 -16.97 -8.36
CA ILE A 110 4.14 -15.99 -9.46
C ILE A 110 2.81 -15.31 -9.86
N PRO A 111 1.68 -16.03 -9.97
CA PRO A 111 0.44 -15.42 -10.45
C PRO A 111 -0.08 -14.28 -9.56
N ARG A 112 -0.03 -14.42 -8.23
CA ARG A 112 -0.55 -13.42 -7.30
C ARG A 112 0.32 -12.16 -7.25
N ILE A 113 1.63 -12.31 -7.38
CA ILE A 113 2.57 -11.18 -7.42
C ILE A 113 2.34 -10.36 -8.69
N VAL A 114 2.18 -11.02 -9.84
CA VAL A 114 1.90 -10.35 -11.12
C VAL A 114 0.58 -9.57 -11.03
N ILE A 115 -0.45 -10.17 -10.45
CA ILE A 115 -1.74 -9.51 -10.25
C ILE A 115 -1.61 -8.30 -9.32
N PHE A 116 -0.92 -8.43 -8.20
CA PHE A 116 -0.72 -7.35 -7.23
C PHE A 116 0.04 -6.16 -7.83
N VAL A 117 1.20 -6.44 -8.45
CA VAL A 117 2.04 -5.40 -9.06
C VAL A 117 1.32 -4.77 -10.25
N GLY A 118 0.66 -5.59 -11.09
CA GLY A 118 -0.16 -5.11 -12.19
C GLY A 118 -1.29 -4.18 -11.73
N LEU A 119 -1.97 -4.52 -10.63
CA LEU A 119 -2.99 -3.69 -9.99
C LEU A 119 -2.41 -2.35 -9.52
N LEU A 120 -1.30 -2.37 -8.78
CA LEU A 120 -0.69 -1.14 -8.26
C LEU A 120 -0.22 -0.22 -9.38
N LEU A 121 0.43 -0.76 -10.41
CA LEU A 121 0.84 0.00 -11.59
C LEU A 121 -0.39 0.60 -12.30
N SER A 122 -1.45 -0.18 -12.43
CA SER A 122 -2.68 0.30 -13.06
C SER A 122 -3.40 1.38 -12.26
N TRP A 123 -3.32 1.34 -10.93
CA TRP A 123 -3.98 2.31 -10.05
C TRP A 123 -3.19 3.61 -9.88
N TYR A 124 -1.86 3.54 -9.87
CA TYR A 124 -1.00 4.69 -9.62
C TYR A 124 -0.43 5.33 -10.88
N VAL A 125 -0.11 4.54 -11.90
CA VAL A 125 0.64 5.01 -13.07
C VAL A 125 -0.26 5.23 -14.27
N LEU A 126 -1.29 4.39 -14.44
CA LEU A 126 -2.19 4.47 -15.58
C LEU A 126 -3.43 5.33 -15.31
N ASN A 127 -3.86 6.06 -16.34
CA ASN A 127 -5.04 6.90 -16.29
C ASN A 127 -6.30 6.04 -16.23
N THR A 128 -7.08 6.21 -15.18
CA THR A 128 -8.34 5.48 -14.94
C THR A 128 -9.52 6.22 -15.57
N LEU A 129 -9.51 7.55 -15.52
CA LEU A 129 -10.58 8.38 -16.04
C LEU A 129 -9.98 9.52 -16.87
N VAL A 130 -10.53 9.75 -18.05
CA VAL A 130 -10.09 10.81 -18.98
C VAL A 130 -11.29 11.71 -19.27
N ILE A 131 -11.17 12.99 -18.93
CA ILE A 131 -12.19 14.00 -19.19
C ILE A 131 -11.75 14.88 -20.34
N GLN A 132 -12.48 14.86 -21.45
CA GLN A 132 -12.21 15.72 -22.59
C GLN A 132 -12.88 17.09 -22.43
N VAL A 133 -12.13 18.09 -21.96
CA VAL A 133 -12.64 19.45 -21.70
C VAL A 133 -12.73 20.26 -23.00
N SER A 134 -11.88 19.97 -23.98
CA SER A 134 -11.97 20.51 -25.34
C SER A 134 -11.28 19.57 -26.35
N ALA A 135 -11.46 19.82 -27.66
CA ALA A 135 -10.83 19.02 -28.72
C ALA A 135 -9.29 18.93 -28.65
N ARG A 136 -8.64 19.78 -27.84
CA ARG A 136 -7.18 19.84 -27.65
C ARG A 136 -6.69 19.66 -26.21
N TYR A 137 -7.61 19.57 -25.23
CA TYR A 137 -7.25 19.49 -23.82
C TYR A 137 -8.07 18.39 -23.13
N SER A 138 -7.37 17.35 -22.68
CA SER A 138 -7.89 16.30 -21.81
C SER A 138 -7.26 16.41 -20.43
N VAL A 139 -8.05 16.15 -19.40
CA VAL A 139 -7.54 16.00 -18.03
C VAL A 139 -7.64 14.53 -17.67
N ASP A 140 -6.49 13.97 -17.32
CA ASP A 140 -6.33 12.56 -17.01
C ASP A 140 -6.24 12.39 -15.50
N PHE A 141 -6.92 11.38 -14.98
CA PHE A 141 -6.92 11.04 -13.56
C PHE A 141 -6.54 9.58 -13.35
N ASN A 142 -5.58 9.33 -12.46
CA ASN A 142 -5.34 7.99 -11.94
C ASN A 142 -6.42 7.60 -10.91
N LEU A 143 -6.41 6.34 -10.44
CA LEU A 143 -7.44 5.86 -9.51
C LEU A 143 -7.40 6.65 -8.19
N PHE A 144 -6.22 6.94 -7.65
CA PHE A 144 -6.11 7.61 -6.35
C PHE A 144 -6.60 9.07 -6.39
N GLU A 145 -6.36 9.77 -7.49
CA GLU A 145 -6.93 11.09 -7.74
C GLU A 145 -8.45 11.02 -7.86
N LEU A 146 -8.96 10.00 -8.55
CA LEU A 146 -10.40 9.75 -8.64
C LEU A 146 -11.02 9.45 -7.25
N LEU A 147 -10.34 8.68 -6.41
CA LEU A 147 -10.75 8.47 -5.02
C LEU A 147 -10.75 9.77 -4.22
N GLY A 148 -9.80 10.66 -4.48
CA GLY A 148 -9.77 12.01 -3.91
C GLY A 148 -11.00 12.82 -4.32
N VAL A 149 -11.37 12.77 -5.59
CA VAL A 149 -12.58 13.45 -6.11
C VAL A 149 -13.83 12.91 -5.41
N VAL A 150 -13.93 11.58 -5.30
CA VAL A 150 -15.05 10.92 -4.60
C VAL A 150 -15.09 11.30 -3.11
N SER A 151 -13.94 11.36 -2.45
CA SER A 151 -13.82 11.73 -1.03
C SER A 151 -14.28 13.17 -0.75
N ASN A 152 -13.98 14.11 -1.66
CA ASN A 152 -14.07 15.54 -1.39
C ASN A 152 -15.28 16.24 -2.07
N GLY A 153 -16.33 15.49 -2.38
CA GLY A 153 -17.60 16.06 -2.86
C GLY A 153 -17.88 15.92 -4.36
N GLY A 154 -17.12 15.10 -5.10
CA GLY A 154 -17.38 14.83 -6.52
C GLY A 154 -16.68 15.82 -7.45
N LEU A 155 -17.20 15.98 -8.66
CA LEU A 155 -16.56 16.73 -9.76
C LEU A 155 -16.30 18.21 -9.43
N ASP A 156 -17.00 18.80 -8.47
CA ASP A 156 -16.75 20.17 -7.98
C ASP A 156 -15.35 20.35 -7.36
N SER A 157 -14.74 19.25 -6.90
CA SER A 157 -13.37 19.25 -6.40
C SER A 157 -12.32 19.44 -7.50
N LEU A 158 -12.66 19.14 -8.77
CA LEU A 158 -11.78 19.32 -9.92
C LEU A 158 -11.55 20.80 -10.25
N GLY A 159 -12.54 21.66 -9.99
CA GLY A 159 -12.44 23.11 -10.22
C GLY A 159 -11.53 23.84 -9.23
N ARG A 160 -11.06 23.18 -8.16
CA ARG A 160 -10.29 23.81 -7.07
C ARG A 160 -8.77 23.72 -7.22
N GLY A 161 -8.26 23.17 -8.32
CA GLY A 161 -6.84 23.28 -8.71
C GLY A 161 -5.81 22.55 -7.83
N LYS A 162 -6.22 21.81 -6.79
CA LYS A 162 -5.36 20.92 -6.01
C LYS A 162 -5.82 19.47 -6.17
N ALA A 163 -4.88 18.57 -6.46
CA ALA A 163 -5.13 17.14 -6.48
C ALA A 163 -5.72 16.70 -5.12
N PRO A 164 -6.98 16.25 -5.08
CA PRO A 164 -7.64 15.93 -3.82
C PRO A 164 -7.01 14.67 -3.20
N SER A 165 -6.81 14.69 -1.88
CA SER A 165 -6.33 13.51 -1.16
C SER A 165 -7.38 12.40 -1.21
N SER A 166 -6.95 11.18 -1.52
CA SER A 166 -7.76 9.96 -1.55
C SER A 166 -8.33 9.55 -0.18
N GLY A 167 -7.79 10.12 0.91
CA GLY A 167 -8.31 9.97 2.26
C GLY A 167 -8.55 8.52 2.68
N PHE A 168 -9.68 8.27 3.34
CA PHE A 168 -10.07 6.93 3.80
C PHE A 168 -10.26 5.93 2.65
N TYR A 169 -10.67 6.40 1.47
CA TYR A 169 -10.82 5.54 0.28
C TYR A 169 -9.47 5.06 -0.25
N GLY A 170 -8.42 5.89 -0.16
CA GLY A 170 -7.06 5.47 -0.46
C GLY A 170 -6.56 4.37 0.48
N PHE A 171 -6.88 4.47 1.77
CA PHE A 171 -6.58 3.41 2.74
C PHE A 171 -7.33 2.11 2.41
N LEU A 172 -8.63 2.18 2.09
CA LEU A 172 -9.42 1.03 1.65
C LEU A 172 -8.85 0.38 0.38
N ALA A 173 -8.34 1.18 -0.57
CA ALA A 173 -7.68 0.66 -1.76
C ALA A 173 -6.47 -0.22 -1.37
N TRP A 174 -5.61 0.26 -0.47
CA TRP A 174 -4.47 -0.50 0.03
C TRP A 174 -4.88 -1.78 0.77
N VAL A 175 -5.90 -1.71 1.64
CA VAL A 175 -6.44 -2.89 2.32
C VAL A 175 -6.96 -3.90 1.29
N SER A 176 -7.68 -3.45 0.26
CA SER A 176 -8.19 -4.33 -0.79
C SER A 176 -7.08 -5.00 -1.60
N ALA A 177 -5.98 -4.29 -1.87
CA ALA A 177 -4.82 -4.86 -2.55
C ALA A 177 -4.11 -5.90 -1.68
N LEU A 178 -3.99 -5.65 -0.38
CA LEU A 178 -3.37 -6.57 0.58
C LEU A 178 -4.23 -7.82 0.83
N LEU A 179 -5.56 -7.71 0.75
CA LEU A 179 -6.48 -8.83 0.86
C LEU A 179 -6.26 -9.92 -0.20
N LEU A 180 -5.58 -9.60 -1.31
CA LEU A 180 -5.11 -10.59 -2.30
C LEU A 180 -4.22 -11.68 -1.67
N PHE A 181 -3.50 -11.35 -0.60
CA PHE A 181 -2.63 -12.27 0.13
C PHE A 181 -3.30 -12.94 1.33
N MET A 182 -4.57 -12.62 1.62
CA MET A 182 -5.33 -13.22 2.72
C MET A 182 -5.34 -14.76 2.73
N PRO A 183 -5.41 -15.47 1.58
CA PRO A 183 -5.36 -16.94 1.57
C PRO A 183 -4.01 -17.51 2.05
N LEU A 184 -2.93 -16.73 2.11
CA LEU A 184 -1.63 -17.19 2.58
C LEU A 184 -1.54 -17.20 4.10
N VAL A 185 -2.20 -16.24 4.75
CA VAL A 185 -2.18 -16.08 6.21
C VAL A 185 -3.26 -16.96 6.86
N TRP A 186 -4.36 -17.20 6.15
CA TRP A 186 -5.50 -17.94 6.68
C TRP A 186 -5.93 -19.07 5.73
N LYS A 187 -5.81 -20.33 6.19
CA LYS A 187 -6.19 -21.54 5.42
C LYS A 187 -7.70 -21.76 5.28
N HIS A 188 -8.54 -20.82 5.70
CA HIS A 188 -9.99 -20.97 5.68
C HIS A 188 -10.54 -20.74 4.25
N ARG A 189 -11.59 -21.48 3.85
CA ARG A 189 -12.20 -21.38 2.51
C ARG A 189 -12.70 -19.97 2.14
N LEU A 190 -13.00 -19.15 3.15
CA LEU A 190 -13.38 -17.75 2.99
C LEU A 190 -12.19 -16.83 2.64
N ALA A 191 -10.96 -17.22 2.99
CA ALA A 191 -9.77 -16.42 2.72
C ALA A 191 -9.49 -16.29 1.22
N ALA A 192 -9.90 -17.29 0.42
CA ALA A 192 -9.87 -17.25 -1.05
C ALA A 192 -10.60 -16.01 -1.60
N TRP A 193 -11.71 -15.60 -1.00
CA TRP A 193 -12.47 -14.43 -1.43
C TRP A 193 -11.74 -13.09 -1.21
N GLY A 194 -10.69 -13.06 -0.37
CA GLY A 194 -9.81 -11.91 -0.25
C GLY A 194 -9.18 -11.51 -1.59
N ALA A 195 -8.91 -12.47 -2.47
CA ALA A 195 -8.39 -12.21 -3.81
C ALA A 195 -9.39 -11.57 -4.79
N ALA A 196 -10.69 -11.56 -4.45
CA ALA A 196 -11.71 -10.80 -5.19
C ALA A 196 -11.92 -9.37 -4.65
N ALA A 197 -11.29 -9.00 -3.52
CA ALA A 197 -11.48 -7.70 -2.88
C ALA A 197 -11.13 -6.50 -3.78
N PRO A 198 -10.05 -6.49 -4.59
CA PRO A 198 -9.76 -5.38 -5.49
C PRO A 198 -10.86 -5.14 -6.52
N LEU A 199 -11.51 -6.21 -7.00
CA LEU A 199 -12.61 -6.12 -7.96
C LEU A 199 -13.84 -5.47 -7.32
N ILE A 200 -14.21 -5.94 -6.12
CA ILE A 200 -15.33 -5.38 -5.36
C ILE A 200 -15.08 -3.89 -5.07
N PHE A 201 -13.85 -3.55 -4.66
CA PHE A 201 -13.47 -2.17 -4.42
C PHE A 201 -13.67 -1.30 -5.66
N MET A 202 -13.17 -1.72 -6.83
CA MET A 202 -13.36 -0.96 -8.07
C MET A 202 -14.85 -0.78 -8.41
N VAL A 203 -15.66 -1.82 -8.28
CA VAL A 203 -17.12 -1.73 -8.51
C VAL A 203 -17.76 -0.71 -7.56
N LEU A 204 -17.44 -0.77 -6.26
CA LEU A 204 -17.98 0.16 -5.27
C LEU A 204 -17.55 1.61 -5.52
N THR A 205 -16.30 1.83 -5.95
CA THR A 205 -15.80 3.18 -6.27
C THR A 205 -16.51 3.76 -7.49
N MET A 206 -16.74 2.94 -8.53
CA MET A 206 -17.48 3.36 -9.73
C MET A 206 -18.95 3.64 -9.41
N LEU A 207 -19.57 2.80 -8.59
CA LEU A 207 -20.94 3.00 -8.11
C LEU A 207 -21.06 4.27 -7.27
N SER A 208 -20.09 4.52 -6.39
CA SER A 208 -20.02 5.73 -5.55
C SER A 208 -19.86 7.00 -6.39
N LEU A 209 -18.99 6.96 -7.41
CA LEU A 209 -18.83 8.04 -8.38
C LEU A 209 -20.15 8.29 -9.12
N TRP A 210 -20.80 7.25 -9.61
CA TRP A 210 -22.08 7.35 -10.31
C TRP A 210 -23.19 7.95 -9.43
N PHE A 211 -23.31 7.49 -8.18
CA PHE A 211 -24.27 8.06 -7.22
C PHE A 211 -23.97 9.53 -6.90
N LYS A 212 -22.69 9.91 -6.77
CA LYS A 212 -22.28 11.31 -6.53
C LYS A 212 -22.59 12.21 -7.72
N ILE A 213 -22.35 11.74 -8.95
CA ILE A 213 -22.72 12.44 -10.18
C ILE A 213 -24.24 12.63 -10.24
N ARG A 214 -25.01 11.58 -9.93
CA ARG A 214 -26.48 11.61 -9.97
C ARG A 214 -27.13 12.42 -8.84
N SER A 215 -26.50 12.49 -7.67
CA SER A 215 -26.97 13.33 -6.55
C SER A 215 -26.51 14.79 -6.68
N GLY A 216 -25.35 15.02 -7.30
CA GLY A 216 -24.89 16.35 -7.68
C GLY A 216 -25.88 17.07 -8.60
N SER A 217 -26.54 16.36 -9.53
CA SER A 217 -27.59 16.97 -10.36
C SER A 217 -28.85 17.36 -9.57
N SER A 218 -29.24 16.59 -8.54
CA SER A 218 -30.35 16.98 -7.66
C SER A 218 -30.01 18.19 -6.75
N GLN A 219 -28.74 18.31 -6.35
CA GLN A 219 -28.26 19.45 -5.57
C GLN A 219 -28.10 20.71 -6.45
N ALA A 220 -27.60 20.55 -7.68
CA ALA A 220 -27.57 21.60 -8.68
C ALA A 220 -28.99 22.06 -9.07
N ASN A 221 -29.95 21.14 -9.22
CA ASN A 221 -31.35 21.48 -9.51
C ASN A 221 -32.03 22.26 -8.37
N SER A 222 -31.72 21.95 -7.11
CA SER A 222 -32.27 22.69 -5.96
C SER A 222 -31.61 24.07 -5.77
N MET A 223 -30.31 24.21 -6.06
CA MET A 223 -29.65 25.52 -6.13
C MET A 223 -30.13 26.37 -7.31
N ALA A 224 -30.31 25.76 -8.49
CA ALA A 224 -30.79 26.44 -9.69
C ALA A 224 -32.25 26.92 -9.55
N ALA A 225 -33.10 26.13 -8.88
CA ALA A 225 -34.45 26.53 -8.50
C ALA A 225 -34.45 27.79 -7.61
N GLY A 226 -33.41 28.00 -6.78
CA GLY A 226 -33.25 29.19 -5.93
C GLY A 226 -32.61 30.41 -6.62
N LEU A 227 -31.89 30.22 -7.73
CA LEU A 227 -31.10 31.27 -8.41
C LEU A 227 -31.71 31.79 -9.71
N GLY A 228 -32.65 31.08 -10.35
CA GLY A 228 -33.20 31.52 -11.64
C GLY A 228 -34.30 30.67 -12.28
N GLY A 229 -34.90 29.71 -11.55
CA GLY A 229 -36.00 28.88 -12.04
C GLY A 229 -35.60 27.89 -13.16
N ASP A 230 -36.60 27.33 -13.86
CA ASP A 230 -36.46 26.22 -14.83
C ASP A 230 -35.37 26.43 -15.89
N MET A 231 -35.04 27.67 -16.25
CA MET A 231 -33.98 27.99 -17.20
C MET A 231 -32.58 27.66 -16.66
N ALA A 232 -32.33 27.95 -15.38
CA ALA A 232 -31.07 27.60 -14.70
C ALA A 232 -30.96 26.07 -14.51
N ALA A 233 -32.08 25.39 -14.24
CA ALA A 233 -32.12 23.94 -14.13
C ALA A 233 -31.82 23.26 -15.48
N GLN A 234 -32.38 23.78 -16.58
CA GLN A 234 -32.08 23.29 -17.93
C GLN A 234 -30.62 23.53 -18.33
N MET A 235 -30.04 24.68 -17.97
CA MET A 235 -28.63 24.98 -18.24
C MET A 235 -27.69 24.05 -17.44
N ALA A 236 -28.01 23.78 -16.18
CA ALA A 236 -27.26 22.84 -15.34
C ALA A 236 -27.33 21.40 -15.89
N ASP A 237 -28.50 20.95 -16.37
CA ASP A 237 -28.67 19.62 -16.96
C ASP A 237 -27.90 19.46 -18.27
N GLN A 238 -27.90 20.48 -19.14
CA GLN A 238 -27.12 20.48 -20.38
C GLN A 238 -25.62 20.46 -20.11
N MET A 239 -25.14 21.25 -19.15
CA MET A 239 -23.73 21.25 -18.74
C MET A 239 -23.31 19.89 -18.17
N MET A 240 -24.18 19.27 -17.35
CA MET A 240 -23.92 17.96 -16.78
C MET A 240 -23.91 16.85 -17.84
N LYS A 241 -24.79 16.91 -18.84
CA LYS A 241 -24.78 16.00 -19.99
C LYS A 241 -23.50 16.13 -20.82
N ALA A 242 -23.01 17.35 -21.03
CA ALA A 242 -21.73 17.57 -21.71
C ALA A 242 -20.55 16.99 -20.92
N VAL A 243 -20.53 17.15 -19.58
CA VAL A 243 -19.52 16.53 -18.71
C VAL A 243 -19.60 15.01 -18.74
N MET A 244 -20.80 14.43 -18.70
CA MET A 244 -20.99 12.97 -18.80
C MET A 244 -20.54 12.41 -20.15
N GLN A 245 -20.80 13.12 -21.26
CA GLN A 245 -20.34 12.73 -22.59
C GLN A 245 -18.82 12.89 -22.77
N ALA A 246 -18.20 13.79 -22.02
CA ALA A 246 -16.76 14.01 -22.02
C ALA A 246 -15.97 13.02 -21.14
N ILE A 247 -16.64 12.29 -20.24
CA ILE A 247 -16.00 11.30 -19.37
C ILE A 247 -15.82 10.00 -20.16
N SER A 248 -14.57 9.58 -20.31
CA SER A 248 -14.20 8.28 -20.86
C SER A 248 -13.34 7.49 -19.86
N LEU A 249 -13.38 6.18 -19.98
CA LEU A 249 -12.56 5.27 -19.17
C LEU A 249 -11.18 5.15 -19.81
N GLY A 250 -10.15 5.42 -19.01
CA GLY A 250 -8.76 5.32 -19.45
C GLY A 250 -8.22 3.89 -19.42
N LEU A 251 -7.05 3.69 -20.02
CA LEU A 251 -6.35 2.39 -20.07
C LEU A 251 -6.14 1.76 -18.70
N GLY A 252 -5.88 2.56 -17.66
CA GLY A 252 -5.70 2.11 -16.29
C GLY A 252 -6.94 1.46 -15.68
N PHE A 253 -8.14 1.80 -16.14
CA PHE A 253 -9.35 1.11 -15.70
C PHE A 253 -9.42 -0.31 -16.27
N TYR A 254 -9.19 -0.46 -17.58
CA TYR A 254 -9.27 -1.76 -18.25
C TYR A 254 -8.17 -2.72 -17.78
N VAL A 255 -6.95 -2.22 -17.61
CA VAL A 255 -5.81 -3.02 -17.11
C VAL A 255 -6.06 -3.45 -15.67
N ALA A 256 -6.54 -2.55 -14.80
CA ALA A 256 -6.88 -2.88 -13.42
C ALA A 256 -8.00 -3.92 -13.36
N MET A 257 -9.00 -3.81 -14.24
CA MET A 257 -10.10 -4.75 -14.30
C MET A 257 -9.65 -6.14 -14.76
N ALA A 258 -8.75 -6.23 -15.75
CA ALA A 258 -8.17 -7.50 -16.18
C ALA A 258 -7.43 -8.21 -15.04
N PHE A 259 -6.59 -7.50 -14.28
CA PHE A 259 -5.89 -8.08 -13.13
C PHE A 259 -6.82 -8.42 -11.96
N ALA A 260 -7.83 -7.58 -11.70
CA ALA A 260 -8.83 -7.84 -10.65
C ALA A 260 -9.68 -9.08 -10.98
N ILE A 261 -10.08 -9.26 -12.25
CA ILE A 261 -10.79 -10.47 -12.71
C ILE A 261 -9.89 -11.70 -12.59
N ALA A 262 -8.61 -11.59 -12.95
CA ALA A 262 -7.66 -12.69 -12.79
C ALA A 262 -7.52 -13.10 -11.30
N GLY A 263 -7.47 -12.13 -10.38
CA GLY A 263 -7.48 -12.38 -8.93
C GLY A 263 -8.75 -13.08 -8.46
N ALA A 264 -9.92 -12.63 -8.92
CA ALA A 264 -11.21 -13.26 -8.62
C ALA A 264 -11.33 -14.68 -9.20
N PHE A 265 -10.73 -14.95 -10.37
CA PHE A 265 -10.68 -16.28 -10.94
C PHE A 265 -9.82 -17.25 -10.11
N ILE A 266 -8.68 -16.77 -9.59
CA ILE A 266 -7.85 -17.54 -8.65
C ILE A 266 -8.63 -17.81 -7.36
N ALA A 267 -9.33 -16.80 -6.81
CA ALA A 267 -10.20 -16.96 -5.65
C ALA A 267 -11.24 -18.06 -5.86
N PHE A 268 -11.91 -18.05 -7.02
CA PHE A 268 -12.92 -19.04 -7.36
C PHE A 268 -12.33 -20.46 -7.44
N LYS A 269 -11.18 -20.61 -8.11
CA LYS A 269 -10.50 -21.89 -8.26
C LYS A 269 -10.06 -22.49 -6.92
N GLU A 270 -9.57 -21.66 -6.01
CA GLU A 270 -9.10 -22.10 -4.68
C GLU A 270 -10.23 -22.34 -3.68
N SER A 271 -11.43 -21.82 -3.96
CA SER A 271 -12.63 -22.03 -3.14
C SER A 271 -13.41 -23.31 -3.48
N ARG A 272 -13.05 -23.99 -4.58
CA ARG A 272 -13.61 -25.29 -4.99
C ARG A 272 -12.77 -26.42 -4.43
#